data_AF-A0A923HAP5-F1
#
_entry.id   AF-A0A923HAP5-F1
#
_cell.length_a   1.000
_cell.length_b   1.000
_cell.length_c   1.000
_cell.angle_alpha   90.00
_cell.angle_beta   90.00
_cell.angle_gamma   90.00
#
_symmetry.space_group_name_H-M   'P 1'
#
loop_
_entity.id
_entity.type
_entity.pdbx_description
1 polymer ?
#
loop_
_entity_poly.entity_id
_entity_poly.type
_entity_poly.pdbx_seq_one_letter_code
_entity_poly.pdbx_strand_id
1 'polypeptide(L)'
;MILNVTDISSKFKLAQTTVRLLYWFPYGITAIFALFLGLNPTRRLALFLLKENSLVENLTFLAFMVGCILGLKLSLKFHQRAQNKVLKWLIVLISIAFFIIAMEEISWGQQFLKFETPEWMGGMNAQNELTVHNISTFQGKSEILRLLFGLAGLVGIGLNRNKFFQRVAVPYVLISFVIVIIVISVFDVYDDFYPISQQLSTGVQRLSELVEMLIAFLGCLYMWLLLRSNDS
;
A
#
# COMPACT_ATOMS: atom_id res chain seq x y z
N MET A 1 -16.07 -8.41 16.54
CA MET A 1 -16.60 -7.24 15.80
C MET A 1 -16.92 -7.71 14.40
N ILE A 2 -18.14 -8.22 14.17
CA ILE A 2 -18.56 -8.62 12.82
C ILE A 2 -18.72 -7.32 12.01
N LEU A 3 -18.12 -7.27 10.82
CA LEU A 3 -18.19 -6.12 9.93
C LEU A 3 -19.67 -5.85 9.60
N ASN A 4 -20.25 -4.75 10.11
CA ASN A 4 -21.63 -4.41 9.80
C ASN A 4 -21.71 -3.82 8.39
N VAL A 5 -21.83 -4.70 7.40
CA VAL A 5 -21.84 -4.36 5.97
C VAL A 5 -22.91 -3.32 5.65
N THR A 6 -24.07 -3.39 6.31
CA THR A 6 -25.18 -2.44 6.11
C THR A 6 -24.81 -1.03 6.57
N ASP A 7 -24.22 -0.90 7.76
CA ASP A 7 -23.81 0.42 8.28
C ASP A 7 -22.71 1.05 7.41
N ILE A 8 -21.74 0.26 6.96
CA ILE A 8 -20.65 0.73 6.10
C ILE A 8 -21.19 1.12 4.72
N SER A 9 -22.07 0.29 4.15
CA SER A 9 -22.77 0.56 2.89
C SER A 9 -23.53 1.89 2.94
N SER A 10 -24.27 2.13 4.03
CA SER A 10 -24.98 3.39 4.28
C SER A 10 -24.00 4.57 4.44
N LYS A 11 -23.01 4.46 5.33
CA LYS A 11 -22.05 5.52 5.65
C LYS A 11 -21.28 6.02 4.42
N PHE A 12 -20.83 5.11 3.55
CA PHE A 12 -20.03 5.47 2.37
C PHE A 12 -20.83 5.54 1.07
N LYS A 13 -22.15 5.33 1.12
CA LYS A 13 -23.05 5.26 -0.04
C LYS A 13 -22.52 4.26 -1.09
N LEU A 14 -22.25 3.04 -0.64
CA LEU A 14 -21.73 1.94 -1.48
C LEU A 14 -22.72 0.80 -1.53
N ALA A 15 -22.75 0.06 -2.65
CA ALA A 15 -23.47 -1.21 -2.68
C ALA A 15 -22.86 -2.19 -1.68
N GLN A 16 -23.68 -3.02 -1.03
CA GLN A 16 -23.19 -4.04 -0.10
C GLN A 16 -22.21 -5.02 -0.79
N THR A 17 -22.44 -5.33 -2.07
CA THR A 17 -21.53 -6.13 -2.88
C THR A 17 -20.14 -5.49 -2.96
N THR A 18 -20.05 -4.17 -3.17
CA THR A 18 -18.77 -3.44 -3.17
C THR A 18 -18.07 -3.52 -1.83
N VAL A 19 -18.81 -3.36 -0.71
CA VAL A 19 -18.23 -3.48 0.64
C VAL A 19 -17.66 -4.88 0.87
N ARG A 20 -18.38 -5.93 0.44
CA ARG A 20 -17.90 -7.32 0.53
C ARG A 20 -16.66 -7.55 -0.34
N LEU A 21 -16.66 -7.03 -1.57
CA LEU A 21 -15.51 -7.14 -2.48
C LEU A 21 -14.28 -6.46 -1.87
N LEU A 22 -14.41 -5.24 -1.35
CA LEU A 22 -13.31 -4.55 -0.67
C LEU A 22 -12.75 -5.37 0.50
N TYR A 23 -13.64 -5.95 1.32
CA TYR A 23 -13.20 -6.73 2.47
C TYR A 23 -12.47 -8.01 2.08
N TRP A 24 -12.98 -8.76 1.08
CA TRP A 24 -12.41 -10.05 0.68
C TRP A 24 -11.24 -9.96 -0.30
N PHE A 25 -11.11 -8.84 -1.01
CA PHE A 25 -10.07 -8.62 -2.01
C PHE A 25 -8.64 -8.97 -1.54
N PRO A 26 -8.11 -8.43 -0.42
CA PRO A 26 -6.72 -8.68 -0.03
C PRO A 26 -6.45 -10.15 0.28
N TYR A 27 -7.43 -10.88 0.84
CA TYR A 27 -7.30 -12.32 1.06
C TYR A 27 -7.30 -13.10 -0.26
N GLY A 28 -8.23 -12.77 -1.16
CA GLY A 28 -8.38 -13.45 -2.44
C GLY A 28 -7.14 -13.28 -3.33
N ILE A 29 -6.65 -12.04 -3.49
CA ILE A 29 -5.48 -11.77 -4.33
C ILE A 29 -4.22 -12.43 -3.76
N THR A 30 -4.02 -12.38 -2.44
CA THR A 30 -2.90 -13.05 -1.77
C THR A 30 -2.94 -14.56 -1.97
N ALA A 31 -4.11 -15.18 -1.77
CA ALA A 31 -4.28 -16.61 -1.98
C ALA A 31 -3.99 -17.01 -3.44
N ILE A 32 -4.44 -16.22 -4.41
CA ILE A 32 -4.17 -16.45 -5.84
C ILE A 32 -2.66 -16.42 -6.12
N PHE A 33 -1.96 -15.38 -5.66
CA PHE A 33 -0.50 -15.28 -5.88
C PHE A 33 0.27 -16.38 -5.15
N ALA A 34 -0.09 -16.71 -3.91
CA ALA A 34 0.53 -17.81 -3.16
C ALA A 34 0.34 -19.16 -3.87
N LEU A 35 -0.88 -19.45 -4.36
CA LEU A 35 -1.15 -20.65 -5.15
C LEU A 35 -0.37 -20.64 -6.48
N PHE A 36 -0.30 -19.51 -7.16
CA PHE A 36 0.43 -19.43 -8.42
C PHE A 36 1.94 -19.61 -8.22
N LEU A 37 2.52 -19.10 -7.14
CA LEU A 37 3.93 -19.32 -6.80
C LEU A 37 4.21 -20.78 -6.41
N GLY A 38 3.28 -21.44 -5.72
CA GLY A 38 3.43 -22.83 -5.28
C GLY A 38 3.25 -23.88 -6.38
N LEU A 39 2.55 -23.56 -7.47
CA LEU A 39 2.26 -24.49 -8.56
C LEU A 39 3.22 -24.28 -9.74
N ASN A 40 3.95 -25.33 -10.12
CA ASN A 40 4.95 -25.27 -11.20
C ASN A 40 4.43 -24.65 -12.53
N PRO A 41 3.21 -24.94 -13.03
CA PRO A 41 2.74 -24.38 -14.29
C PRO A 41 2.50 -22.86 -14.25
N THR A 42 2.10 -22.33 -13.10
CA THR A 42 1.72 -20.91 -12.93
C THR A 42 2.82 -20.07 -12.28
N ARG A 43 3.85 -20.70 -11.70
CA ARG A 43 4.96 -20.01 -11.02
C ARG A 43 5.68 -19.01 -11.90
N ARG A 44 5.93 -19.35 -13.17
CA ARG A 44 6.60 -18.44 -14.11
C ARG A 44 5.78 -17.17 -14.35
N LEU A 45 4.46 -17.30 -14.44
CA LEU A 45 3.56 -16.15 -14.59
C LEU A 45 3.56 -15.30 -13.32
N ALA A 46 3.46 -15.91 -12.14
CA ALA A 46 3.50 -15.17 -10.88
C ALA A 46 4.80 -14.36 -10.72
N LEU A 47 5.95 -15.00 -10.97
CA LEU A 47 7.26 -14.34 -10.91
C LEU A 47 7.40 -13.22 -11.94
N PHE A 48 6.77 -13.34 -13.11
CA PHE A 48 6.75 -12.27 -14.11
C PHE A 48 5.90 -11.08 -13.66
N LEU A 49 4.75 -11.33 -13.02
CA LEU A 49 3.84 -10.29 -12.52
C LEU A 49 4.37 -9.57 -11.27
N LEU A 50 5.25 -10.22 -10.50
CA LEU A 50 5.90 -9.72 -9.28
C LEU A 50 7.36 -9.28 -9.55
N LYS A 51 7.74 -9.09 -10.80
CA LYS A 51 9.08 -8.58 -11.12
C LYS A 51 9.07 -7.06 -11.07
N GLU A 52 10.22 -6.45 -10.80
CA GLU A 52 10.44 -5.04 -11.14
C GLU A 52 10.07 -4.74 -12.59
N ASN A 53 9.58 -3.52 -12.78
CA ASN A 53 9.04 -2.94 -13.98
C ASN A 53 7.87 -3.74 -14.59
N SER A 54 7.08 -4.43 -13.76
CA SER A 54 5.96 -5.28 -14.18
C SER A 54 4.58 -4.82 -13.68
N LEU A 55 3.55 -5.66 -13.81
CA LEU A 55 2.16 -5.25 -13.56
C LEU A 55 1.93 -4.80 -12.10
N VAL A 56 2.49 -5.51 -11.12
CA VAL A 56 2.23 -5.22 -9.70
C VAL A 56 2.79 -3.86 -9.32
N GLU A 57 4.06 -3.58 -9.63
CA GLU A 57 4.69 -2.27 -9.39
C GLU A 57 3.98 -1.12 -10.12
N ASN A 58 3.58 -1.32 -11.38
CA ASN A 58 2.78 -0.32 -12.11
C ASN A 58 1.44 -0.02 -11.43
N LEU A 59 0.81 -1.03 -10.83
CA LEU A 59 -0.41 -0.85 -10.03
C LEU A 59 -0.13 -0.18 -8.69
N THR A 60 1.01 -0.48 -8.04
CA THR A 60 1.49 0.21 -6.83
C THR A 60 1.67 1.70 -7.11
N PHE A 61 2.43 2.06 -8.15
CA PHE A 61 2.59 3.42 -8.65
C PHE A 61 1.24 4.11 -8.87
N LEU A 62 0.36 3.50 -9.67
CA LEU A 62 -0.92 4.09 -10.03
C LEU A 62 -1.79 4.33 -8.80
N ALA A 63 -1.85 3.37 -7.88
CA ALA A 63 -2.65 3.49 -6.68
C ALA A 63 -2.13 4.59 -5.75
N PHE A 64 -0.82 4.69 -5.52
CA PHE A 64 -0.25 5.79 -4.74
C PHE A 64 -0.47 7.14 -5.42
N MET A 65 -0.30 7.24 -6.74
CA MET A 65 -0.52 8.47 -7.49
C MET A 65 -1.99 8.92 -7.41
N VAL A 66 -2.94 8.00 -7.58
CA VAL A 66 -4.38 8.28 -7.41
C VAL A 66 -4.67 8.67 -5.96
N GLY A 67 -4.09 7.97 -4.98
CA GLY A 67 -4.21 8.30 -3.56
C GLY A 67 -3.73 9.71 -3.25
N CYS A 68 -2.59 10.12 -3.82
CA CYS A 68 -2.05 11.49 -3.70
C CYS A 68 -3.07 12.51 -4.20
N ILE A 69 -3.58 12.34 -5.42
CA ILE A 69 -4.57 13.25 -6.04
C ILE A 69 -5.84 13.32 -5.20
N LEU A 70 -6.34 12.19 -4.70
CA LEU A 70 -7.54 12.14 -3.86
C LEU A 70 -7.31 12.85 -2.52
N GLY A 71 -6.16 12.66 -1.88
CA GLY A 71 -5.81 13.34 -0.63
C GLY A 71 -5.64 14.85 -0.82
N LEU A 72 -5.06 15.31 -1.94
CA LEU A 72 -4.99 16.74 -2.25
C LEU A 72 -6.39 17.33 -2.45
N LYS A 73 -7.28 16.65 -3.19
CA LYS A 73 -8.68 17.04 -3.32
C LYS A 73 -9.41 17.10 -1.98
N LEU A 74 -9.15 16.14 -1.09
CA LEU A 74 -9.70 16.11 0.26
C LEU A 74 -9.21 17.31 1.09
N SER A 75 -7.91 17.64 1.01
CA SER A 75 -7.32 18.77 1.75
C SER A 75 -7.94 20.12 1.37
N LEU A 76 -8.35 20.29 0.11
CA LEU A 76 -9.05 21.49 -0.38
C LEU A 76 -10.46 21.61 0.22
N LYS A 77 -11.18 20.49 0.38
CA LYS A 77 -12.52 20.49 1.03
C LYS A 77 -12.44 20.84 2.51
N PHE A 78 -11.40 20.39 3.22
CA PHE A 78 -11.16 20.77 4.62
C PHE A 78 -10.94 22.27 4.77
N HIS A 79 -10.28 22.92 3.80
CA HIS A 79 -10.08 24.37 3.80
C HIS A 79 -11.39 25.14 3.66
N GLN A 80 -12.25 24.72 2.73
CA GLN A 80 -13.53 25.40 2.45
C GLN A 80 -14.53 25.33 3.60
N ARG A 81 -14.47 24.26 4.41
CA ARG A 81 -15.41 24.05 5.53
C ARG A 81 -14.92 24.57 6.88
N ALA A 82 -13.90 25.44 6.89
CA ALA A 82 -13.26 25.93 8.12
C ALA A 82 -12.88 24.80 9.11
N GLN A 83 -12.52 23.63 8.59
CA GLN A 83 -12.16 22.48 9.42
C GLN A 83 -10.74 22.64 9.99
N ASN A 84 -10.43 21.78 10.97
CA ASN A 84 -9.19 21.84 11.74
C ASN A 84 -7.93 21.83 10.84
N LYS A 85 -7.12 22.91 10.91
CA LYS A 85 -5.88 23.07 10.15
C LYS A 85 -4.91 21.89 10.34
N VAL A 86 -4.90 21.27 11.52
CA VAL A 86 -4.05 20.11 11.83
C VAL A 86 -4.40 18.92 10.94
N LEU A 87 -5.69 18.60 10.79
CA LEU A 87 -6.15 17.47 9.97
C LEU A 87 -5.86 17.72 8.49
N LYS A 88 -6.01 18.97 8.02
CA LYS A 88 -5.63 19.35 6.65
C LYS A 88 -4.14 19.06 6.40
N TRP A 89 -3.27 19.56 7.27
CA TRP A 89 -1.82 19.37 7.09
C TRP A 89 -1.40 17.91 7.20
N LEU A 90 -2.06 17.11 8.05
CA LEU A 90 -1.86 15.67 8.09
C LEU A 90 -2.18 15.00 6.75
N ILE A 91 -3.32 15.36 6.13
CA ILE A 91 -3.71 14.81 4.82
C ILE A 91 -2.72 15.25 3.73
N VAL A 92 -2.29 16.51 3.74
CA VAL A 92 -1.27 17.02 2.79
C VAL A 92 0.04 16.25 2.93
N LEU A 93 0.50 16.01 4.17
CA LEU A 93 1.72 15.25 4.42
C LEU A 93 1.62 13.82 3.90
N ILE A 94 0.48 13.14 4.13
CA ILE A 94 0.24 11.80 3.60
C ILE A 94 0.20 11.81 2.06
N SER A 95 -0.43 12.83 1.44
CA SER A 95 -0.43 12.98 -0.02
C SER A 95 0.97 13.15 -0.60
N ILE A 96 1.83 13.97 0.05
CA ILE A 96 3.22 14.14 -0.37
C ILE A 96 3.98 12.81 -0.22
N ALA A 97 3.77 12.08 0.88
CA ALA A 97 4.38 10.76 1.06
C ALA A 97 3.97 9.79 -0.05
N PHE A 98 2.67 9.75 -0.42
CA PHE A 98 2.20 8.94 -1.54
C PHE A 98 2.81 9.35 -2.87
N PHE A 99 2.99 10.65 -3.12
CA PHE A 99 3.67 11.12 -4.33
C PHE A 99 5.13 10.63 -4.37
N ILE A 100 5.88 10.79 -3.27
CA ILE A 100 7.27 10.36 -3.21
C ILE A 100 7.36 8.86 -3.46
N ILE A 101 6.56 8.05 -2.74
CA ILE A 101 6.56 6.59 -2.92
C ILE A 101 6.20 6.23 -4.37
N ALA A 102 5.16 6.84 -4.95
CA ALA A 102 4.82 6.59 -6.35
C ALA A 102 5.99 6.89 -7.30
N MET A 103 6.71 8.00 -7.10
CA MET A 103 7.86 8.31 -7.94
C MET A 103 9.00 7.31 -7.75
N GLU A 104 9.23 6.82 -6.52
CA GLU A 104 10.19 5.75 -6.26
C GLU A 104 9.84 4.48 -7.06
N GLU A 105 8.58 4.05 -7.09
CA GLU A 105 8.11 2.85 -7.84
C GLU A 105 8.36 2.92 -9.36
N ILE A 106 8.63 4.10 -9.92
CA ILE A 106 8.91 4.25 -11.36
C ILE A 106 10.31 4.84 -11.60
N SER A 107 11.19 4.75 -10.60
CA SER A 107 12.54 5.30 -10.67
C SER A 107 12.56 6.78 -11.08
N TRP A 108 11.66 7.56 -10.49
CA TRP A 108 11.42 8.96 -10.80
C TRP A 108 11.15 9.24 -12.30
N GLY A 109 10.56 8.27 -12.99
CA GLY A 109 10.26 8.33 -14.41
C GLY A 109 11.35 7.76 -15.32
N GLN A 110 12.45 7.24 -14.77
CA GLN A 110 13.52 6.62 -15.56
C GLN A 110 13.00 5.44 -16.40
N GLN A 111 12.06 4.66 -15.88
CA GLN A 111 11.42 3.56 -16.61
C GLN A 111 10.78 4.01 -17.93
N PHE A 112 10.20 5.22 -17.95
CA PHE A 112 9.50 5.76 -19.12
C PHE A 112 10.39 6.64 -20.01
N LEU A 113 11.20 7.49 -19.39
CA LEU A 113 12.01 8.50 -20.05
C LEU A 113 13.40 7.98 -20.46
N LYS A 114 13.83 6.84 -19.91
CA LYS A 114 15.08 6.15 -20.24
C LYS A 114 16.32 7.04 -20.13
N PHE A 115 16.33 7.98 -19.18
CA PHE A 115 17.53 8.76 -18.89
C PHE A 115 18.54 7.92 -18.08
N GLU A 116 19.81 8.29 -18.16
CA GLU A 116 20.88 7.59 -17.45
C GLU A 116 20.88 7.89 -15.96
N THR A 117 21.26 6.91 -15.15
CA THR A 117 21.43 7.09 -13.71
C THR A 117 22.64 8.00 -13.46
N PRO A 118 22.51 9.06 -12.65
CA PRO A 118 23.60 9.99 -12.40
C PRO A 118 24.85 9.31 -11.84
N GLU A 119 26.02 9.75 -12.27
CA GLU A 119 27.31 9.16 -11.87
C GLU A 119 27.54 9.13 -10.36
N TRP A 120 26.97 10.08 -9.60
CA TRP A 120 27.08 10.12 -8.14
C TRP A 120 26.36 8.94 -7.43
N MET A 121 25.49 8.21 -8.12
CA MET A 121 24.91 6.95 -7.64
C MET A 121 25.73 5.72 -8.02
N GLY A 122 26.75 5.87 -8.87
CA GLY A 122 27.66 4.80 -9.26
C GLY A 122 28.36 4.18 -8.04
N GLY A 123 28.16 2.87 -7.85
CA GLY A 123 28.75 2.09 -6.76
C GLY A 123 27.88 1.90 -5.51
N MET A 124 26.83 2.71 -5.32
CA MET A 124 25.84 2.53 -4.23
C MET A 124 24.54 1.86 -4.69
N ASN A 125 24.29 1.88 -5.99
CA ASN A 125 23.05 1.43 -6.61
C ASN A 125 23.24 0.06 -7.27
N ALA A 126 22.56 -0.97 -6.76
CA ALA A 126 22.71 -2.33 -7.26
C ALA A 126 22.00 -2.56 -8.62
N GLN A 127 21.08 -1.66 -9.01
CA GLN A 127 20.16 -1.84 -10.14
C GLN A 127 20.28 -0.76 -11.22
N ASN A 128 21.21 0.19 -11.07
CA ASN A 128 21.34 1.36 -11.95
C ASN A 128 20.01 2.12 -12.13
N GLU A 129 19.21 2.27 -11.08
CA GLU A 129 17.92 2.95 -11.11
C GLU A 129 17.91 4.18 -10.19
N LEU A 130 17.22 5.27 -10.55
CA LEU A 130 17.16 6.49 -9.72
C LEU A 130 16.23 6.31 -8.50
N THR A 131 16.44 5.32 -7.65
CA THR A 131 15.60 5.06 -6.48
C THR A 131 16.42 5.00 -5.19
N VAL A 132 15.83 5.54 -4.12
CA VAL A 132 16.40 5.53 -2.77
C VAL A 132 16.33 4.13 -2.17
N HIS A 133 15.30 3.32 -2.51
CA HIS A 133 15.20 1.95 -2.01
C HIS A 133 16.21 0.97 -2.64
N ASN A 134 16.86 1.32 -3.77
CA ASN A 134 17.89 0.49 -4.43
C ASN A 134 19.32 0.88 -4.03
N ILE A 135 19.45 1.87 -3.15
CA ILE A 135 20.72 2.14 -2.46
C ILE A 135 20.97 0.98 -1.50
N SER A 136 22.14 0.35 -1.59
CA SER A 136 22.54 -0.87 -0.85
C SER A 136 22.32 -0.82 0.66
N THR A 137 22.21 0.37 1.26
CA THR A 137 21.95 0.58 2.70
C THR A 137 20.48 0.39 3.09
N PHE A 138 19.56 0.53 2.14
CA PHE A 138 18.11 0.41 2.30
C PHE A 138 17.55 -0.88 1.70
N GLN A 139 18.29 -1.54 0.79
CA GLN A 139 18.00 -2.89 0.30
C GLN A 139 17.87 -3.87 1.50
N GLY A 140 16.74 -4.57 1.58
CA GLY A 140 16.43 -5.50 2.68
C GLY A 140 15.82 -4.88 3.94
N LYS A 141 15.58 -3.55 3.99
CA LYS A 141 14.88 -2.90 5.13
C LYS A 141 13.42 -2.56 4.85
N SER A 142 12.93 -2.84 3.63
CA SER A 142 11.55 -2.55 3.24
C SER A 142 10.53 -3.33 4.09
N GLU A 143 10.90 -4.49 4.63
CA GLU A 143 9.99 -5.35 5.40
C GLU A 143 9.53 -4.70 6.71
N ILE A 144 10.47 -4.05 7.40
CA ILE A 144 10.17 -3.31 8.63
C ILE A 144 9.24 -2.14 8.31
N LEU A 145 9.45 -1.43 7.19
CA LEU A 145 8.57 -0.35 6.77
C LEU A 145 7.17 -0.86 6.45
N ARG A 146 7.04 -1.97 5.73
CA ARG A 146 5.75 -2.62 5.42
C ARG A 146 5.00 -3.02 6.70
N LEU A 147 5.71 -3.59 7.68
CA LEU A 147 5.15 -3.91 8.99
C LEU A 147 4.69 -2.65 9.73
N LEU A 148 5.51 -1.60 9.76
CA LEU A 148 5.15 -0.32 10.39
C LEU A 148 3.92 0.31 9.72
N PHE A 149 3.79 0.23 8.39
CA PHE A 149 2.59 0.66 7.68
C PHE A 149 1.35 -0.13 8.10
N GLY A 150 1.46 -1.45 8.22
CA GLY A 150 0.38 -2.30 8.76
C GLY A 150 -0.03 -1.88 10.17
N LEU A 151 0.94 -1.72 11.08
CA LEU A 151 0.69 -1.29 12.46
C LEU A 151 0.08 0.12 12.53
N ALA A 152 0.55 1.06 11.70
CA ALA A 152 -0.06 2.39 11.57
C ALA A 152 -1.51 2.31 11.09
N GLY A 153 -1.82 1.36 10.19
CA GLY A 153 -3.19 1.04 9.78
C GLY A 153 -4.07 0.59 10.96
N LEU A 154 -3.58 -0.29 11.84
CA LEU A 154 -4.30 -0.70 13.05
C LEU A 154 -4.55 0.47 14.00
N VAL A 155 -3.54 1.31 14.22
CA VAL A 155 -3.69 2.54 15.03
C VAL A 155 -4.76 3.43 14.40
N GLY A 156 -4.70 3.64 13.08
CA GLY A 156 -5.68 4.41 12.32
C GLY A 156 -7.10 3.87 12.44
N ILE A 157 -7.28 2.54 12.50
CA ILE A 157 -8.58 1.92 12.76
C ILE A 157 -9.02 2.20 14.21
N GLY A 158 -8.11 2.07 15.18
CA GLY A 158 -8.37 2.36 16.60
C GLY A 158 -8.83 3.80 16.85
N LEU A 159 -8.36 4.76 16.04
CA LEU A 159 -8.76 6.16 16.11
C LEU A 159 -10.25 6.41 15.83
N ASN A 160 -10.99 5.43 15.26
CA ASN A 160 -12.45 5.54 15.12
C ASN A 160 -13.18 5.67 16.47
N ARG A 161 -12.55 5.27 17.58
CA ARG A 161 -13.11 5.43 18.94
C ARG A 161 -12.95 6.85 19.49
N ASN A 162 -12.10 7.67 18.88
CA ASN A 162 -11.81 9.02 19.33
C ASN A 162 -12.62 10.04 18.51
N LYS A 163 -13.48 10.81 19.18
CA LYS A 163 -14.36 11.83 18.56
C LYS A 163 -13.60 12.88 17.74
N PHE A 164 -12.35 13.18 18.09
CA PHE A 164 -11.52 14.14 17.36
C PHE A 164 -10.98 13.55 16.04
N PHE A 165 -10.46 12.32 16.09
CA PHE A 165 -9.79 11.68 14.95
C PHE A 165 -10.71 10.84 14.07
N GLN A 166 -11.95 10.55 14.50
CA GLN A 166 -12.90 9.71 13.75
C GLN A 166 -13.16 10.18 12.30
N ARG A 167 -12.93 11.46 11.99
CA ARG A 167 -13.09 12.04 10.64
C ARG A 167 -11.96 11.69 9.67
N VAL A 168 -10.81 11.30 10.19
CA VAL A 168 -9.64 10.86 9.43
C VAL A 168 -9.20 9.44 9.83
N ALA A 169 -10.01 8.74 10.63
CA ALA A 169 -9.71 7.39 11.04
C ALA A 169 -9.85 6.43 9.85
N VAL A 170 -9.05 5.37 9.84
CA VAL A 170 -9.08 4.36 8.78
C VAL A 170 -10.41 3.60 8.88
N PRO A 171 -11.23 3.55 7.81
CA PRO A 171 -12.50 2.84 7.84
C PRO A 171 -12.36 1.35 8.16
N TYR A 172 -13.24 0.81 9.02
CA TYR A 172 -13.20 -0.61 9.43
C TYR A 172 -13.26 -1.61 8.26
N VAL A 173 -13.83 -1.24 7.11
CA VAL A 173 -13.84 -2.12 5.91
C VAL A 173 -12.44 -2.47 5.42
N LEU A 174 -11.44 -1.63 5.70
CA LEU A 174 -10.05 -1.81 5.28
C LEU A 174 -9.22 -2.65 6.26
N ILE A 175 -9.82 -3.15 7.35
CA ILE A 175 -9.10 -3.98 8.33
C ILE A 175 -8.51 -5.25 7.71
N SER A 176 -9.15 -5.80 6.67
CA SER A 176 -8.65 -6.98 5.97
C SER A 176 -7.31 -6.73 5.27
N PHE A 177 -7.12 -5.55 4.67
CA PHE A 177 -5.83 -5.15 4.09
C PHE A 177 -4.76 -5.10 5.17
N VAL A 178 -5.07 -4.43 6.28
CA VAL A 178 -4.16 -4.27 7.41
C VAL A 178 -3.73 -5.62 7.99
N ILE A 179 -4.68 -6.55 8.17
CA ILE A 179 -4.39 -7.91 8.66
C ILE A 179 -3.45 -8.65 7.70
N VAL A 180 -3.78 -8.67 6.40
CA VAL A 180 -2.96 -9.37 5.40
C VAL A 180 -1.55 -8.79 5.32
N ILE A 181 -1.43 -7.46 5.29
CA ILE A 181 -0.13 -6.75 5.28
C ILE A 181 0.70 -7.14 6.50
N ILE A 182 0.12 -7.09 7.71
CA ILE A 182 0.85 -7.44 8.95
C ILE A 182 1.26 -8.90 8.93
N VAL A 183 0.36 -9.83 8.59
CA VAL A 183 0.65 -11.27 8.63
C VAL A 183 1.79 -11.61 7.69
N ILE A 184 1.76 -11.13 6.44
CA ILE A 184 2.82 -11.40 5.47
C ILE A 184 4.11 -10.70 5.90
N SER A 185 4.06 -9.44 6.34
CA SER A 185 5.27 -8.71 6.75
C SER A 185 5.93 -9.30 7.99
N VAL A 186 5.15 -9.82 8.95
CA VAL A 186 5.70 -10.55 10.10
C VAL A 186 6.36 -11.85 9.66
N PHE A 187 5.78 -12.54 8.68
CA PHE A 187 6.36 -13.77 8.14
C PHE A 187 7.65 -13.52 7.37
N ASP A 188 7.71 -12.44 6.58
CA ASP A 188 8.91 -11.96 5.87
C ASP A 188 10.04 -11.68 6.87
N VAL A 189 9.76 -10.80 7.85
CA VAL A 189 10.71 -10.46 8.91
C VAL A 189 11.17 -11.70 9.69
N TYR A 190 10.29 -12.68 9.92
CA TYR A 190 10.66 -13.91 10.59
C TYR A 190 11.59 -14.79 9.75
N ASP A 191 11.32 -14.95 8.44
CA ASP A 191 12.14 -15.76 7.53
C ASP A 191 13.55 -15.19 7.38
N ASP A 192 13.70 -13.86 7.47
CA ASP A 192 15.00 -13.17 7.52
C ASP A 192 15.88 -13.61 8.70
N PHE A 193 15.29 -13.90 9.86
CA PHE A 193 16.03 -14.41 11.04
C PHE A 193 16.16 -15.93 11.05
N TYR A 194 15.16 -16.64 10.53
CA TYR A 194 15.09 -18.10 10.57
C TYR A 194 14.68 -18.66 9.20
N PRO A 195 15.61 -18.70 8.21
CA PRO A 195 15.28 -19.14 6.86
C PRO A 195 14.76 -20.58 6.86
N ILE A 196 13.53 -20.79 6.43
CA ILE A 196 12.87 -22.11 6.54
C ILE A 196 13.33 -23.03 5.40
N SER A 197 13.29 -22.54 4.16
CA SER A 197 13.83 -23.23 2.99
C SER A 197 14.02 -22.25 1.85
N GLN A 198 15.01 -22.48 0.99
CA GLN A 198 15.32 -21.55 -0.12
C GLN A 198 14.11 -21.28 -1.05
N GLN A 199 13.28 -22.29 -1.29
CA GLN A 199 12.07 -22.14 -2.11
C GLN A 199 11.00 -21.28 -1.42
N LEU A 200 10.81 -21.49 -0.11
CA LEU A 200 9.85 -20.72 0.68
C LEU A 200 10.33 -19.26 0.81
N SER A 201 11.59 -19.04 1.19
CA SER A 201 12.19 -17.71 1.30
C SER A 201 12.07 -16.91 0.01
N THR A 202 12.36 -17.54 -1.14
CA THR A 202 12.16 -16.89 -2.45
C THR A 202 10.69 -16.56 -2.69
N GLY A 203 9.76 -17.42 -2.28
CA GLY A 203 8.33 -17.16 -2.42
C GLY A 203 7.86 -15.98 -1.56
N VAL A 204 8.32 -15.93 -0.30
CA VAL A 204 7.99 -14.87 0.65
C VAL A 204 8.55 -13.53 0.19
N GLN A 205 9.82 -13.50 -0.21
CA GLN A 205 10.46 -12.31 -0.78
C GLN A 205 9.78 -11.84 -2.07
N ARG A 206 9.07 -12.70 -2.81
CA ARG A 206 8.28 -12.27 -3.98
C ARG A 206 6.89 -11.77 -3.61
N LEU A 207 6.34 -12.21 -2.48
CA LEU A 207 5.10 -11.66 -1.95
C LEU A 207 5.27 -10.26 -1.36
N SER A 208 6.51 -9.79 -1.12
CA SER A 208 6.78 -8.41 -0.69
C SER A 208 6.18 -7.38 -1.65
N GLU A 209 6.39 -7.57 -2.95
CA GLU A 209 5.87 -6.73 -4.05
C GLU A 209 4.34 -6.64 -3.99
N LEU A 210 3.70 -7.78 -3.70
CA LEU A 210 2.25 -7.83 -3.53
C LEU A 210 1.81 -7.05 -2.29
N VAL A 211 2.58 -7.13 -1.19
CA VAL A 211 2.31 -6.36 0.04
C VAL A 211 2.42 -4.86 -0.23
N GLU A 212 3.41 -4.41 -1.00
CA GLU A 212 3.57 -3.00 -1.38
C GLU A 212 2.37 -2.51 -2.18
N MET A 213 1.91 -3.30 -3.16
CA MET A 213 0.68 -3.02 -3.89
C MET A 213 -0.55 -2.97 -2.97
N LEU A 214 -0.65 -3.87 -1.99
CA LEU A 214 -1.74 -3.85 -1.01
C LEU A 214 -1.69 -2.61 -0.11
N ILE A 215 -0.50 -2.13 0.26
CA ILE A 215 -0.32 -0.87 1.01
C ILE A 215 -0.77 0.32 0.14
N ALA A 216 -0.39 0.34 -1.14
CA ALA A 216 -0.83 1.38 -2.07
C ALA A 216 -2.36 1.40 -2.23
N PHE A 217 -2.96 0.22 -2.36
CA PHE A 217 -4.42 0.07 -2.48
C PHE A 217 -5.12 0.49 -1.19
N LEU A 218 -4.59 0.10 -0.02
CA LEU A 218 -5.07 0.55 1.28
C LEU A 218 -5.06 2.08 1.38
N GLY A 219 -3.96 2.72 1.01
CA GLY A 219 -3.80 4.18 1.04
C GLY A 219 -4.76 4.90 0.08
N CYS A 220 -4.87 4.41 -1.14
CA CYS A 220 -5.79 4.94 -2.15
C CYS A 220 -7.26 4.81 -1.73
N LEU A 221 -7.68 3.62 -1.31
CA LEU A 221 -9.03 3.34 -0.83
C LEU A 221 -9.37 4.14 0.43
N TYR A 222 -8.41 4.32 1.33
CA TYR A 222 -8.55 5.19 2.50
C TYR A 222 -8.88 6.62 2.08
N MET A 223 -8.12 7.23 1.17
CA MET A 223 -8.39 8.59 0.68
C MET A 223 -9.73 8.68 -0.04
N TRP A 224 -10.07 7.67 -0.85
CA TRP A 224 -11.34 7.60 -1.57
C TRP A 224 -12.55 7.54 -0.62
N LEU A 225 -12.50 6.67 0.38
CA LEU A 225 -13.57 6.52 1.38
C LEU A 225 -13.71 7.77 2.25
N LEU A 226 -12.59 8.39 2.64
CA LEU A 226 -12.63 9.67 3.36
C LEU A 226 -13.28 10.76 2.52
N LEU A 227 -12.91 10.89 1.25
CA LEU A 227 -13.52 11.85 0.34
C LEU A 227 -15.03 11.65 0.22
N ARG A 228 -15.49 10.41 0.03
CA ARG A 228 -16.93 10.07 -0.03
C ARG A 228 -17.67 10.40 1.27
N SER A 229 -17.07 10.10 2.42
CA SER A 229 -17.70 10.37 3.73
C SER A 229 -17.81 11.87 4.04
N ASN A 230 -17.03 12.70 3.36
CA ASN A 230 -17.11 14.16 3.47
C ASN A 230 -17.98 14.78 2.37
N ASP A 231 -18.49 14.01 1.39
CA ASP A 231 -19.43 14.53 0.36
C ASP A 231 -20.90 14.41 0.76
N SER A 232 -21.17 13.76 1.89
CA SER A 232 -22.43 13.82 2.65
C SER A 232 -22.40 14.94 3.67
#